data_AF-A0A7W0KEN3-F1
#
_entry.id   AF-A0A7W0KEN3-F1
#
_cell.length_a   1.000
_cell.length_b   1.000
_cell.length_c   1.000
_cell.angle_alpha   90.00
_cell.angle_beta   90.00
_cell.angle_gamma   90.00
#
_symmetry.space_group_name_H-M   'P 1'
#
loop_
_entity.id
_entity.type
_entity.pdbx_description
1 polymer ?
#
loop_
_entity_poly.entity_id
_entity_poly.type
_entity_poly.pdbx_seq_one_letter_code
_entity_poly.pdbx_strand_id
1 'polypeptide(L)'
;MQITLPPHIQSYIKEQIETGRHETEQDVIVDVFEQVMHDYDAMSDPKVLEAIAQADRGETRELTEEVWNEIREDARLGKPIPDDVKY
;
A
#
# COMPACT_ATOMS: atom_id res chain seq x y z
N MET A 1 8.59 12.99 -12.08
CA MET A 1 8.82 11.56 -11.79
C MET A 1 8.57 10.81 -13.09
N GLN A 2 9.56 10.10 -13.64
CA GLN A 2 9.42 9.44 -14.95
C GLN A 2 9.13 7.96 -14.70
N ILE A 3 7.93 7.52 -15.06
CA ILE A 3 7.48 6.14 -14.90
C ILE A 3 7.55 5.49 -16.27
N THR A 4 8.29 4.40 -16.39
CA THR A 4 8.34 3.60 -17.62
C THR A 4 7.22 2.58 -17.58
N LEU A 5 6.20 2.76 -18.42
CA LEU A 5 5.07 1.84 -18.51
C LEU A 5 5.36 0.70 -19.51
N PRO A 6 4.91 -0.54 -19.24
CA PRO A 6 4.97 -1.63 -20.19
C PRO A 6 4.26 -1.29 -21.51
N PRO A 7 4.71 -1.83 -22.67
CA PRO A 7 4.15 -1.48 -23.98
C PRO A 7 2.63 -1.70 -24.11
N HIS A 8 2.10 -2.76 -23.50
CA HIS A 8 0.67 -3.05 -23.54
C HIS A 8 -0.18 -2.02 -22.78
N ILE A 9 0.35 -1.44 -21.70
CA ILE A 9 -0.31 -0.36 -20.95
C ILE A 9 -0.31 0.93 -21.76
N GLN A 10 0.77 1.21 -22.48
CA GLN A 10 0.82 2.38 -23.37
C GLN A 10 -0.21 2.25 -24.51
N SER A 11 -0.40 1.06 -25.07
CA SER A 11 -1.44 0.81 -26.06
C SER A 11 -2.84 1.00 -25.49
N TYR A 12 -3.09 0.50 -24.27
CA TYR A 12 -4.36 0.69 -23.57
C TYR A 12 -4.67 2.17 -23.33
N ILE A 13 -3.70 2.96 -22.86
CA ILE A 13 -3.88 4.41 -22.63
C ILE A 13 -4.26 5.12 -23.93
N LYS A 14 -3.58 4.80 -25.04
CA LYS A 14 -3.90 5.37 -26.35
C LYS A 14 -5.33 5.04 -26.77
N GLU A 15 -5.77 3.80 -26.61
CA GLU A 15 -7.13 3.38 -26.93
C GLU A 15 -8.18 4.14 -26.10
N GLN A 16 -7.94 4.38 -24.80
CA GLN A 16 -8.87 5.14 -23.96
C GLN A 16 -9.03 6.60 -24.41
N ILE A 17 -7.95 7.21 -24.91
CA ILE A 17 -7.97 8.57 -25.44
C ILE A 17 -8.63 8.60 -26.82
N GLU A 18 -8.29 7.66 -27.71
CA GLU A 18 -8.87 7.55 -29.06
C GLU A 18 -10.39 7.31 -29.02
N THR A 19 -10.88 6.56 -28.02
CA THR A 19 -12.31 6.31 -27.81
C THR A 19 -13.03 7.49 -27.15
N GLY A 20 -12.31 8.56 -26.77
CA GLY A 20 -12.86 9.73 -26.12
C GLY A 20 -13.37 9.50 -24.70
N ARG A 21 -13.00 8.37 -24.08
CA ARG A 21 -13.34 8.09 -22.68
C ARG A 21 -12.53 8.96 -21.73
N HIS A 22 -11.32 9.33 -22.13
CA HIS A 22 -10.39 10.15 -21.36
C HIS A 22 -9.76 11.20 -22.27
N GLU A 23 -9.49 12.40 -21.73
CA GLU A 23 -8.92 13.50 -22.51
C GLU A 23 -7.39 13.43 -22.58
N THR A 24 -6.76 12.93 -21.51
CA THR A 24 -5.30 12.86 -21.41
C THR A 24 -4.82 11.51 -20.88
N GLU A 25 -3.53 11.21 -21.12
CA GLU A 25 -2.88 10.02 -20.55
C GLU A 25 -2.92 10.04 -19.02
N GLN A 26 -2.83 11.23 -18.43
CA GLN A 26 -2.84 11.41 -16.98
C GLN A 26 -4.20 11.03 -16.38
N ASP A 27 -5.30 11.34 -17.05
CA ASP A 27 -6.64 10.97 -16.58
C ASP A 27 -6.79 9.45 -16.52
N VAL A 28 -6.29 8.74 -17.55
CA VAL A 28 -6.34 7.27 -17.58
C VAL A 28 -5.53 6.67 -16.43
N ILE A 29 -4.36 7.24 -16.14
CA ILE A 29 -3.50 6.75 -15.05
C ILE A 29 -4.17 6.97 -13.70
N VAL A 30 -4.78 8.13 -13.48
CA VAL A 30 -5.48 8.45 -12.23
C VAL A 30 -6.68 7.52 -12.04
N ASP A 31 -7.53 7.35 -13.05
CA ASP A 31 -8.70 6.47 -13.02
C ASP A 31 -8.32 5.03 -12.67
N VAL A 32 -7.34 4.47 -13.37
CA VAL A 32 -6.84 3.11 -13.09
C VAL A 32 -6.26 3.00 -11.68
N PHE A 33 -5.55 4.03 -11.22
CA PHE A 33 -4.99 4.01 -9.87
C PHE A 33 -6.08 4.07 -8.80
N GLU A 34 -7.09 4.92 -8.98
CA GLU A 34 -8.25 4.99 -8.09
C GLU A 34 -9.01 3.66 -8.05
N GLN A 35 -9.17 3.00 -9.20
CA GLN A 35 -9.81 1.71 -9.27
C GLN A 35 -9.00 0.60 -8.58
N VAL A 36 -7.68 0.57 -8.77
CA VAL A 36 -6.80 -0.36 -8.03
C VAL A 36 -6.85 -0.10 -6.53
N MET A 37 -6.88 1.17 -6.11
CA MET A 37 -7.01 1.53 -4.70
C MET A 37 -8.37 1.18 -4.12
N HIS A 38 -9.44 1.26 -4.91
CA HIS A 38 -10.78 0.85 -4.50
C HIS A 38 -10.92 -0.67 -4.43
N ASP A 39 -10.33 -1.39 -5.38
CA ASP A 39 -10.30 -2.86 -5.40
C ASP A 39 -9.32 -3.44 -4.35
N TYR A 40 -8.35 -2.64 -3.92
CA TYR A 40 -7.50 -2.94 -2.76
C TYR A 40 -8.30 -2.69 -1.47
N ASP A 41 -9.17 -3.64 -1.12
CA ASP A 41 -9.73 -3.70 0.21
C ASP A 41 -8.65 -4.21 1.17
N ALA A 42 -8.08 -3.29 1.96
CA ALA A 42 -7.10 -3.60 3.00
C ALA A 42 -7.62 -4.65 4.00
N MET A 43 -8.95 -4.81 4.15
CA MET A 43 -9.54 -5.88 4.96
C MET A 43 -9.48 -7.27 4.30
N SER A 44 -9.06 -7.37 3.04
CA SER A 44 -8.78 -8.64 2.38
C SER A 44 -7.33 -9.07 2.48
N ASP A 45 -6.41 -8.20 2.92
CA ASP A 45 -5.01 -8.54 3.09
C ASP A 45 -4.87 -9.51 4.29
N PRO A 46 -4.40 -10.75 4.08
CA PRO A 46 -4.27 -11.73 5.15
C PRO A 46 -3.40 -11.23 6.31
N LYS A 47 -2.41 -10.36 6.04
CA LYS A 47 -1.55 -9.78 7.09
C LYS A 47 -2.31 -8.77 7.95
N VAL A 48 -3.17 -7.97 7.33
CA VAL A 48 -4.02 -7.01 8.06
C VAL A 48 -5.03 -7.77 8.92
N LEU A 49 -5.66 -8.80 8.38
CA LEU A 49 -6.58 -9.68 9.11
C LEU A 49 -5.87 -10.40 10.28
N GLU A 50 -4.65 -10.88 10.07
CA GLU A 50 -3.85 -11.52 11.12
C GLU A 50 -3.48 -10.53 12.24
N ALA A 51 -3.06 -9.31 11.90
CA ALA A 51 -2.76 -8.27 12.88
C ALA A 51 -4.00 -7.86 13.69
N ILE A 52 -5.19 -7.79 13.05
CA ILE A 52 -6.47 -7.59 13.75
C ILE A 52 -6.78 -8.79 14.66
N ALA A 53 -6.58 -10.02 14.21
CA ALA A 53 -6.83 -11.19 15.04
C ALA A 53 -5.86 -11.29 16.24
N GLN A 54 -4.59 -10.89 16.06
CA GLN A 54 -3.61 -10.76 17.15
C GLN A 54 -4.05 -9.69 18.15
N ALA A 55 -4.61 -8.58 17.66
CA ALA A 55 -5.21 -7.54 18.49
C ALA A 55 -6.29 -8.08 19.41
N ASP A 56 -7.25 -8.80 18.84
CA ASP A 56 -8.39 -9.35 19.56
C ASP A 56 -7.98 -10.40 20.59
N ARG A 57 -6.88 -11.12 20.34
CA ARG A 57 -6.28 -12.09 21.28
C ARG A 57 -5.41 -11.44 22.36
N GLY A 58 -5.14 -10.14 22.28
CA GLY A 58 -4.24 -9.42 23.20
C GLY A 58 -2.76 -9.72 22.98
N GLU A 59 -2.38 -10.24 21.81
CA GLU A 59 -1.01 -10.61 21.44
C GLU A 59 -0.19 -9.40 20.92
N THR A 60 -0.46 -8.20 21.43
CA THR A 60 0.09 -6.96 20.87
C THR A 60 0.65 -6.08 21.97
N ARG A 61 1.77 -5.41 21.71
CA ARG A 61 2.42 -4.49 22.63
C ARG A 61 1.90 -3.07 22.44
N GLU A 62 1.69 -2.37 23.55
CA GLU A 62 1.40 -0.93 23.53
C GLU A 62 2.65 -0.16 23.09
N LEU A 63 2.46 0.85 22.25
CA LEU A 63 3.54 1.70 21.77
C LEU A 63 3.93 2.73 22.84
N THR A 64 4.68 2.28 23.84
CA THR A 64 5.28 3.19 24.82
C THR A 64 6.52 3.89 24.25
N GLU A 65 6.99 4.96 24.89
CA GLU A 65 8.24 5.63 24.48
C GLU A 65 9.45 4.68 24.48
N GLU A 66 9.47 3.69 25.37
CA GLU A 66 10.52 2.68 25.47
C GLU A 66 10.48 1.74 24.26
N VAL A 67 9.30 1.23 23.91
CA VAL A 67 9.08 0.39 22.72
C VAL A 67 9.44 1.14 21.44
N TRP A 68 9.08 2.43 21.37
CA TRP A 68 9.42 3.28 20.24
C TRP A 68 10.94 3.49 20.11
N ASN A 69 11.65 3.64 21.22
CA ASN A 69 13.10 3.76 21.22
C ASN A 69 13.79 2.43 20.84
N GLU A 70 13.26 1.28 21.25
CA GLU A 70 13.72 -0.04 20.79
C GLU A 70 13.57 -0.17 19.27
N ILE A 71 12.40 0.14 18.72
CA ILE A 71 12.14 0.08 17.26
C ILE A 71 13.10 1.00 16.51
N ARG A 72 13.30 2.22 17.01
CA ARG A 72 14.18 3.20 16.37
C ARG A 72 15.63 2.72 16.31
N GLU A 73 16.13 2.11 17.39
CA GLU A 73 17.48 1.53 17.41
C GLU A 73 17.58 0.29 16.52
N ASP A 74 16.57 -0.59 16.51
CA ASP A 74 16.56 -1.77 15.63
C ASP A 74 16.50 -1.38 14.15
N ALA A 75 15.70 -0.37 13.79
CA ALA A 75 15.66 0.19 12.44
C ALA A 75 17.02 0.81 12.04
N ARG A 76 17.70 1.49 12.98
CA ARG A 76 19.06 2.03 12.77
C ARG A 76 20.08 0.92 12.49
N LEU A 77 19.86 -0.27 13.06
CA LEU A 77 20.68 -1.46 12.86
C LEU A 77 20.23 -2.31 11.65
N GLY A 78 19.19 -1.88 10.92
CA GLY A 78 18.67 -2.60 9.75
C GLY A 78 17.92 -3.89 10.10
N LYS A 79 17.49 -4.04 11.36
CA LYS A 79 16.65 -5.17 11.78
C LYS A 79 15.20 -4.91 11.39
N PRO A 80 14.42 -5.97 11.10
CA PRO A 80 12.98 -5.83 10.87
C PRO A 80 12.29 -5.33 12.13
N ILE A 81 11.28 -4.48 11.93
CA ILE A 81 10.41 -4.01 13.03
C ILE A 81 9.59 -5.22 13.51
N PRO A 82 9.49 -5.46 14.83
CA PRO A 82 8.67 -6.54 15.36
C PRO A 82 7.19 -6.41 14.97
N ASP A 83 6.58 -7.51 14.52
CA ASP A 83 5.20 -7.55 14.03
C ASP A 83 4.14 -7.32 15.15
N ASP A 84 4.54 -7.43 16.41
CA ASP A 84 3.67 -7.33 17.59
C ASP A 84 3.46 -5.88 18.09
N VAL A 85 4.09 -4.88 17.45
CA VAL A 85 3.97 -3.47 17.85
C VAL A 85 2.95 -2.73 16.99
N LYS A 86 1.95 -2.12 17.63
CA LYS A 86 0.89 -1.34 16.97
C LYS A 86 1.16 0.17 16.93
N TYR A 87 0.48 0.86 16.01
CA TYR A 87 0.35 2.33 15.96
C TYR A 87 -0.89 2.83 16.71
#